data_AF-H6CBQ2-F1
#
_entry.id   AF-H6CBQ2-F1
#
_cell.length_a   1.000
_cell.length_b   1.000
_cell.length_c   1.000
_cell.angle_alpha   90.00
_cell.angle_beta   90.00
_cell.angle_gamma   90.00
#
_symmetry.space_group_name_H-M   'P 1'
#
loop_
_entity.id
_entity.type
_entity.pdbx_description
1 polymer ?
#
loop_
_entity_poly.entity_id
_entity_poly.type
_entity_poly.pdbx_seq_one_letter_code
_entity_poly.pdbx_strand_id
1 'polypeptide(L)'
;MVYYTRQGNPTALERKRQFEEELIYYDADSNSMTTSSPAGEHRGTSTTPFSPGVRPRVNQNQNQNQYKRQRKQTTRTSSSPAFPSISSLSSSSSPSPSLRAVPRSKPAPATARATTSPTTVKVKIKTEGEANARAAIQERPLAERVQIYIGPQNKVFTVGIRDLDKSPVLKALVHHGVASGAAGSEGPFIMHPELTKIDANHFQPVFQFLLMDEYVPTIISNPKGANVFPKQLDGLVTVGEYQAEALRGGYIYVIAKALGMRGLEDLVLRKITQAQYLGGGGGYGVKCLLDLAMVVFSRPEENELAKRAKHQLREDDGADGGDGLAGVNGRHGMGQNDGGEEEVEDRLELWLIESLKDKLQQTLINHAKLFFMVANHGACARRGFAARIFRRKVEDWEKLGGDVVAIEDDD
;
A
#
# COMPACT_ATOMS: atom_id res chain seq x y z
N MET A 1 13.20 -47.10 38.80
CA MET A 1 13.85 -45.78 38.90
C MET A 1 14.14 -45.29 37.50
N VAL A 2 13.38 -44.30 37.02
CA VAL A 2 13.61 -43.65 35.72
C VAL A 2 14.19 -42.28 36.05
N TYR A 3 15.45 -42.04 35.68
CA TYR A 3 16.08 -40.74 35.84
C TYR A 3 15.65 -39.85 34.67
N TYR A 4 14.84 -38.84 34.95
CA TYR A 4 14.68 -37.71 34.05
C TYR A 4 15.81 -36.72 34.33
N THR A 5 16.81 -36.68 33.44
CA THR A 5 17.75 -35.58 33.36
C THR A 5 16.98 -34.33 32.92
N ARG A 6 16.89 -33.36 33.82
CA ARG A 6 16.38 -32.01 33.56
C ARG A 6 17.31 -31.37 32.53
N GLN A 7 16.92 -31.37 31.25
CA GLN A 7 17.62 -30.56 30.24
C GLN A 7 17.49 -29.10 30.65
N GLY A 8 18.62 -28.40 30.75
CA GLY A 8 18.64 -26.98 31.02
C GLY A 8 17.94 -26.22 29.90
N ASN A 9 17.25 -25.14 30.25
CA ASN A 9 16.64 -24.27 29.24
C ASN A 9 17.74 -23.74 28.30
N PRO A 10 17.56 -23.85 26.97
CA PRO A 10 18.54 -23.34 26.02
C PRO A 10 18.70 -21.82 26.19
N THR A 11 19.93 -21.36 26.02
CA THR A 11 20.26 -19.94 26.07
C THR A 11 19.61 -19.19 24.90
N ALA A 12 19.43 -17.87 25.02
CA ALA A 12 18.85 -17.05 23.95
C ALA A 12 19.66 -17.17 22.62
N LEU A 13 20.98 -17.34 22.71
CA LEU A 13 21.85 -17.55 21.56
C LEU A 13 21.59 -18.91 20.87
N GLU A 14 21.37 -19.96 21.65
CA GLU A 14 21.04 -21.30 21.12
C GLU A 14 19.65 -21.31 20.48
N ARG A 15 18.68 -20.60 21.07
CA ARG A 15 17.34 -20.45 20.48
C ARG A 15 17.37 -19.66 19.16
N LYS A 16 18.17 -18.58 19.09
CA LYS A 16 18.38 -17.84 17.84
C LYS A 16 19.01 -18.71 16.76
N ARG A 17 20.03 -19.50 17.11
CA ARG A 17 20.70 -20.41 16.18
C ARG A 17 19.77 -21.51 15.67
N GLN A 18 18.97 -22.12 16.56
CA GLN A 18 17.96 -23.11 16.16
C GLN A 18 16.93 -22.52 15.20
N PHE A 19 16.45 -21.30 15.46
CA PHE A 19 15.52 -20.62 14.58
C PHE A 19 16.11 -20.29 13.20
N GLU A 20 17.38 -19.86 13.15
CA GLU A 20 18.09 -19.62 11.88
C GLU A 20 18.33 -20.93 11.11
N GLU A 21 18.63 -22.04 11.80
CA GLU A 21 18.78 -23.37 11.19
C GLU A 21 17.46 -23.93 10.66
N GLU A 22 16.34 -23.70 11.36
CA GLU A 22 15.01 -24.10 10.89
C GLU A 22 14.55 -23.29 9.67
N LEU A 23 14.86 -21.99 9.60
CA LEU A 23 14.54 -21.15 8.44
C LEU A 23 15.23 -21.64 7.15
N ILE A 24 16.46 -22.12 7.25
CA ILE A 24 17.23 -22.63 6.11
C ILE A 24 16.61 -23.92 5.55
N TYR A 25 15.93 -24.71 6.39
CA TYR A 25 15.33 -25.98 5.97
C TYR A 25 14.06 -25.79 5.11
N TYR A 26 13.32 -24.68 5.29
CA TYR A 26 12.10 -24.41 4.51
C TYR A 26 12.36 -23.89 3.08
N ASP A 27 13.52 -23.32 2.81
CA ASP A 27 13.91 -22.87 1.45
C ASP A 27 14.42 -24.01 0.56
N ALA A 28 14.85 -25.13 1.13
CA ALA A 28 15.39 -26.27 0.37
C ALA A 28 14.29 -27.15 -0.25
N ASP A 29 13.16 -27.34 0.43
CA ASP A 29 12.09 -28.25 -0.01
C ASP A 29 11.11 -27.62 -1.01
N SER A 30 11.13 -26.29 -1.16
CA SER A 30 10.26 -25.57 -2.09
C SER A 30 10.78 -25.54 -3.54
N ASN A 31 11.99 -26.06 -3.80
CA ASN A 31 12.62 -26.04 -5.14
C ASN A 31 12.65 -27.41 -5.87
N SER A 32 12.11 -28.49 -5.30
CA SER A 32 12.25 -29.84 -5.90
C SER A 32 11.05 -30.35 -6.72
N MET A 33 10.06 -29.53 -7.05
CA MET A 33 8.83 -30.01 -7.71
C MET A 33 8.54 -29.35 -9.08
N THR A 34 9.49 -29.39 -10.01
CA THR A 34 9.16 -29.30 -11.46
C THR A 34 10.18 -30.07 -12.30
N THR A 35 9.75 -31.17 -12.91
CA THR A 35 10.14 -31.62 -14.27
C THR A 35 9.59 -33.03 -14.54
N SER A 36 8.47 -33.11 -15.27
CA SER A 36 8.25 -34.16 -16.27
C SER A 36 6.94 -33.91 -17.02
N SER A 37 7.05 -33.34 -18.23
CA SER A 37 6.03 -33.48 -19.27
C SER A 37 6.35 -34.72 -20.12
N PRO A 38 5.33 -35.35 -20.70
CA PRO A 38 5.49 -35.81 -22.07
C PRO A 38 4.37 -35.29 -22.98
N ALA A 39 4.77 -35.06 -24.23
CA ALA A 39 3.96 -34.63 -25.35
C ALA A 39 3.03 -35.74 -25.87
N GLY A 40 1.91 -35.35 -26.48
CA GLY A 40 1.04 -36.22 -27.26
C GLY A 40 -0.14 -35.46 -27.87
N GLU A 41 -0.22 -35.50 -29.20
CA GLU A 41 -1.08 -34.72 -30.08
C GLU A 41 -2.58 -35.12 -30.15
N HIS A 42 -3.34 -34.23 -30.81
CA HIS A 42 -4.55 -34.44 -31.63
C HIS A 42 -5.97 -34.18 -31.06
N ARG A 43 -6.54 -33.06 -31.56
CA ARG A 43 -7.75 -32.96 -32.42
C ARG A 43 -9.13 -33.31 -31.83
N GLY A 44 -10.05 -32.33 -31.88
CA GLY A 44 -11.49 -32.60 -32.14
C GLY A 44 -12.52 -31.93 -31.21
N THR A 45 -13.20 -30.92 -31.77
CA THR A 45 -14.59 -30.47 -31.54
C THR A 45 -15.51 -31.22 -30.55
N SER A 46 -16.17 -30.50 -29.62
CA SER A 46 -17.64 -30.28 -29.57
C SER A 46 -18.12 -29.67 -28.24
N THR A 47 -19.09 -28.75 -28.34
CA THR A 47 -20.24 -28.44 -27.44
C THR A 47 -20.56 -29.51 -26.38
N THR A 48 -20.96 -29.25 -25.11
CA THR A 48 -22.08 -28.43 -24.57
C THR A 48 -22.02 -28.45 -23.00
N PRO A 49 -22.88 -27.70 -22.26
CA PRO A 49 -22.64 -27.27 -20.89
C PRO A 49 -23.30 -28.15 -19.80
N PHE A 50 -22.72 -28.22 -18.60
CA PHE A 50 -23.40 -28.67 -17.38
C PHE A 50 -22.77 -28.10 -16.10
N SER A 51 -23.53 -27.26 -15.39
CA SER A 51 -23.71 -27.28 -13.91
C SER A 51 -25.09 -27.95 -13.66
N PRO A 52 -25.47 -28.52 -12.49
CA PRO A 52 -25.08 -28.12 -11.13
C PRO A 52 -24.97 -29.29 -10.08
N GLY A 53 -24.66 -28.97 -8.83
CA GLY A 53 -24.82 -29.87 -7.67
C GLY A 53 -24.06 -29.34 -6.44
N VAL A 54 -24.67 -28.57 -5.53
CA VAL A 54 -25.51 -28.98 -4.38
C VAL A 54 -24.78 -29.91 -3.40
N ARG A 55 -24.43 -29.36 -2.21
CA ARG A 55 -24.55 -29.90 -0.82
C ARG A 55 -23.59 -29.13 0.13
N PRO A 56 -23.72 -29.21 1.46
CA PRO A 56 -24.89 -28.90 2.27
C PRO A 56 -24.58 -27.92 3.43
N ARG A 57 -25.65 -27.30 3.93
CA ARG A 57 -25.74 -26.57 5.21
C ARG A 57 -25.29 -27.45 6.38
N VAL A 58 -24.40 -26.92 7.24
CA VAL A 58 -24.25 -27.39 8.63
C VAL A 58 -24.63 -26.25 9.56
N ASN A 59 -25.70 -26.49 10.32
CA ASN A 59 -26.12 -25.70 11.47
C ASN A 59 -25.17 -26.01 12.64
N GLN A 60 -24.56 -24.98 13.24
CA GLN A 60 -24.08 -25.06 14.61
C GLN A 60 -24.61 -23.85 15.39
N ASN A 61 -25.77 -24.06 16.00
CA ASN A 61 -26.17 -23.40 17.23
C ASN A 61 -25.52 -24.18 18.38
N GLN A 62 -24.76 -23.52 19.25
CA GLN A 62 -24.85 -23.69 20.71
C GLN A 62 -23.87 -22.79 21.46
N ASN A 63 -24.34 -22.34 22.63
CA ASN A 63 -23.60 -21.82 23.79
C ASN A 63 -23.16 -20.34 23.78
N GLN A 64 -24.15 -19.46 23.98
CA GLN A 64 -23.94 -18.26 24.80
C GLN A 64 -24.35 -18.55 26.24
N ASN A 65 -23.37 -18.70 27.12
CA ASN A 65 -23.58 -18.66 28.57
C ASN A 65 -22.77 -17.52 29.19
N GLN A 66 -23.55 -16.54 29.67
CA GLN A 66 -23.40 -15.78 30.92
C GLN A 66 -22.00 -15.52 31.47
N TYR A 67 -21.59 -14.24 31.47
CA TYR A 67 -20.93 -13.63 32.63
C TYR A 67 -21.45 -12.21 32.88
N LYS A 68 -22.43 -12.08 33.79
CA LYS A 68 -22.71 -10.84 34.51
C LYS A 68 -21.71 -10.72 35.66
N ARG A 69 -20.80 -9.74 35.63
CA ARG A 69 -20.05 -9.33 36.82
C ARG A 69 -20.56 -8.01 37.34
N GLN A 70 -21.19 -8.10 38.52
CA GLN A 70 -21.57 -7.00 39.39
C GLN A 70 -20.32 -6.25 39.85
N ARG A 71 -20.30 -4.92 39.68
CA ARG A 71 -19.30 -4.04 40.29
C ARG A 71 -19.95 -3.35 41.48
N LYS A 72 -19.64 -3.83 42.69
CA LYS A 72 -19.85 -3.12 43.95
C LYS A 72 -18.93 -1.89 43.96
N GLN A 73 -19.48 -0.69 44.16
CA GLN A 73 -18.71 0.50 44.51
C GLN A 73 -18.93 0.80 45.99
N THR A 74 -17.82 0.73 46.73
CA THR A 74 -17.70 1.09 48.13
C THR A 74 -17.45 2.59 48.24
N THR A 75 -18.13 3.19 49.21
CA THR A 75 -18.04 4.56 49.71
C THR A 75 -16.63 4.97 50.13
N ARG A 76 -16.20 6.20 49.79
CA ARG A 76 -15.30 6.99 50.64
C ARG A 76 -15.65 8.48 50.55
N THR A 77 -15.71 9.05 51.75
CA THR A 77 -15.97 10.41 52.18
C THR A 77 -14.70 11.26 52.15
N SER A 78 -14.81 12.55 51.81
CA SER A 78 -13.99 13.64 52.38
C SER A 78 -14.51 15.04 52.00
N SER A 79 -15.07 15.72 53.00
CA SER A 79 -15.08 17.16 53.35
C SER A 79 -14.63 18.28 52.37
N SER A 80 -15.57 19.18 52.06
CA SER A 80 -15.65 20.69 52.11
C SER A 80 -14.40 21.54 52.46
N PRO A 81 -14.30 22.85 52.05
CA PRO A 81 -15.28 23.96 52.27
C PRO A 81 -15.55 24.94 51.08
N ALA A 82 -16.79 25.45 50.88
CA ALA A 82 -17.38 26.78 51.25
C ALA A 82 -16.58 28.03 50.75
N PHE A 83 -17.06 28.94 49.89
CA PHE A 83 -18.16 29.96 49.94
C PHE A 83 -18.19 30.76 48.58
N PRO A 84 -19.03 31.80 48.35
CA PRO A 84 -20.41 32.05 48.72
C PRO A 84 -21.33 32.36 47.51
N SER A 85 -22.62 32.43 47.85
CA SER A 85 -23.82 32.65 47.05
C SER A 85 -23.91 33.99 46.30
N ILE A 86 -24.57 33.97 45.13
CA ILE A 86 -25.39 35.09 44.67
C ILE A 86 -26.77 34.51 44.30
N SER A 87 -27.76 34.90 45.09
CA SER A 87 -29.18 34.66 44.84
C SER A 87 -29.73 35.85 44.04
N SER A 88 -30.66 35.60 43.12
CA SER A 88 -32.00 36.22 43.04
C SER A 88 -32.56 36.10 41.61
N LEU A 89 -33.68 35.37 41.45
CA LEU A 89 -35.04 35.88 41.20
C LEU A 89 -35.31 35.98 39.68
N SER A 90 -36.42 35.50 39.10
CA SER A 90 -37.65 34.91 39.62
C SER A 90 -38.57 34.56 38.43
N SER A 91 -39.50 33.63 38.66
CA SER A 91 -40.88 33.55 38.13
C SER A 91 -41.08 33.31 36.61
N SER A 92 -42.01 32.50 36.11
CA SER A 92 -43.35 32.15 36.62
C SER A 92 -43.95 30.88 35.95
N SER A 93 -44.48 29.98 36.78
CA SER A 93 -45.76 29.23 36.68
C SER A 93 -46.40 28.85 35.32
N SER A 94 -46.50 27.52 35.09
CA SER A 94 -47.71 26.64 34.99
C SER A 94 -48.94 27.05 34.14
N PRO A 95 -49.89 26.14 33.78
CA PRO A 95 -49.90 24.66 33.71
C PRO A 95 -50.46 24.08 32.38
N SER A 96 -50.37 22.75 32.24
CA SER A 96 -51.14 21.94 31.25
C SER A 96 -52.65 21.92 31.53
N PRO A 97 -53.50 21.49 30.57
CA PRO A 97 -53.95 20.09 30.61
C PRO A 97 -54.26 19.40 29.25
N SER A 98 -53.89 18.12 29.20
CA SER A 98 -54.62 16.92 28.76
C SER A 98 -55.75 16.90 27.69
N LEU A 99 -55.58 15.91 26.79
CA LEU A 99 -56.55 14.98 26.16
C LEU A 99 -57.40 15.44 24.96
N ARG A 100 -57.11 14.88 23.78
CA ARG A 100 -58.05 14.02 23.03
C ARG A 100 -57.39 13.29 21.85
N ALA A 101 -57.98 12.15 21.49
CA ALA A 101 -57.42 11.11 20.66
C ALA A 101 -58.13 11.02 19.27
N VAL A 102 -57.40 10.44 18.28
CA VAL A 102 -57.86 9.68 17.08
C VAL A 102 -58.38 10.53 15.89
N PRO A 103 -58.27 10.13 14.59
CA PRO A 103 -57.72 8.89 13.99
C PRO A 103 -56.64 9.04 12.88
N ARG A 104 -55.84 7.98 12.80
CA ARG A 104 -55.32 7.25 11.63
C ARG A 104 -55.88 7.70 10.25
N SER A 105 -55.00 8.22 9.39
CA SER A 105 -55.13 8.20 7.94
C SER A 105 -53.93 7.50 7.30
N LYS A 106 -54.21 6.59 6.37
CA LYS A 106 -53.25 5.88 5.52
C LYS A 106 -52.51 6.84 4.60
N PRO A 107 -51.22 6.60 4.30
CA PRO A 107 -50.67 6.87 2.99
C PRO A 107 -50.31 5.58 2.24
N ALA A 108 -50.52 5.65 0.92
CA ALA A 108 -50.28 4.63 -0.08
C ALA A 108 -48.79 4.23 -0.22
N PRO A 109 -48.47 3.06 -0.80
CA PRO A 109 -47.09 2.64 -1.01
C PRO A 109 -46.48 3.40 -2.19
N ALA A 110 -45.55 4.30 -1.90
CA ALA A 110 -44.64 4.86 -2.89
C ALA A 110 -43.49 3.86 -3.13
N THR A 111 -43.35 3.45 -4.38
CA THR A 111 -42.33 2.56 -4.91
C THR A 111 -40.95 3.18 -4.74
N ALA A 112 -40.26 2.87 -3.65
CA ALA A 112 -38.87 3.28 -3.43
C ALA A 112 -37.92 2.37 -4.22
N ARG A 113 -37.57 2.81 -5.43
CA ARG A 113 -36.47 2.28 -6.22
C ARG A 113 -35.15 2.80 -5.61
N ALA A 114 -34.59 2.06 -4.66
CA ALA A 114 -33.30 2.37 -4.06
C ALA A 114 -32.17 1.87 -4.99
N THR A 115 -31.77 2.72 -5.93
CA THR A 115 -30.49 2.62 -6.61
C THR A 115 -29.48 3.39 -5.78
N THR A 116 -28.81 2.71 -4.84
CA THR A 116 -27.63 3.27 -4.14
C THR A 116 -26.38 2.78 -4.86
N SER A 117 -25.95 3.54 -5.87
CA SER A 117 -24.56 3.52 -6.31
C SER A 117 -23.72 4.32 -5.30
N PRO A 118 -22.50 3.85 -4.93
CA PRO A 118 -21.61 4.62 -4.07
C PRO A 118 -21.20 5.89 -4.79
N THR A 119 -21.47 7.03 -4.14
CA THR A 119 -21.03 8.36 -4.55
C THR A 119 -19.51 8.42 -4.49
N THR A 120 -18.85 8.14 -5.61
CA THR A 120 -17.46 8.52 -5.84
C THR A 120 -17.35 10.04 -5.69
N VAL A 121 -16.70 10.48 -4.62
CA VAL A 121 -16.35 11.89 -4.40
C VAL A 121 -15.45 12.33 -5.56
N LYS A 122 -16.03 13.03 -6.53
CA LYS A 122 -15.30 13.66 -7.64
C LYS A 122 -14.76 14.99 -7.15
N VAL A 123 -13.60 14.99 -6.47
CA VAL A 123 -12.73 16.18 -6.51
C VAL A 123 -12.09 16.18 -7.90
N LYS A 124 -12.87 16.61 -8.89
CA LYS A 124 -12.41 16.81 -10.26
C LYS A 124 -12.10 18.28 -10.45
N ILE A 125 -11.23 18.83 -9.60
CA ILE A 125 -10.59 20.09 -9.92
C ILE A 125 -9.56 19.72 -11.00
N LYS A 126 -9.98 19.75 -12.26
CA LYS A 126 -9.02 20.03 -13.33
C LYS A 126 -8.47 21.40 -12.96
N THR A 127 -7.29 21.44 -12.39
CA THR A 127 -6.64 22.72 -12.09
C THR A 127 -6.50 23.43 -13.43
N GLU A 128 -6.83 24.72 -13.47
CA GLU A 128 -6.64 25.54 -14.66
C GLU A 128 -5.22 25.38 -15.22
N GLY A 129 -4.23 25.23 -14.33
CA GLY A 129 -2.86 24.85 -14.67
C GLY A 129 -2.72 23.57 -15.49
N GLU A 130 -3.47 22.50 -15.20
CA GLU A 130 -3.41 21.26 -15.99
C GLU A 130 -3.97 21.47 -17.39
N ALA A 131 -5.06 22.24 -17.52
CA ALA A 131 -5.64 22.56 -18.81
C ALA A 131 -4.68 23.43 -19.66
N ASN A 132 -4.05 24.42 -19.03
CA ASN A 132 -3.07 25.30 -19.67
C ASN A 132 -1.81 24.52 -20.08
N ALA A 133 -1.30 23.63 -19.23
CA ALA A 133 -0.16 22.78 -19.56
C ALA A 133 -0.45 21.82 -20.72
N ARG A 134 -1.65 21.24 -20.77
CA ARG A 134 -2.09 20.41 -21.89
C ARG A 134 -2.24 21.21 -23.19
N ALA A 135 -2.81 22.41 -23.11
CA ALA A 135 -2.94 23.31 -24.26
C ALA A 135 -1.55 23.70 -24.80
N ALA A 136 -0.61 24.04 -23.91
CA ALA A 136 0.76 24.35 -24.29
C ALA A 136 1.45 23.17 -25.01
N ILE A 137 1.21 21.92 -24.60
CA ILE A 137 1.72 20.75 -25.32
C ILE A 137 1.09 20.60 -26.71
N GLN A 138 -0.21 20.90 -26.83
CA GLN A 138 -0.93 20.89 -28.11
C GLN A 138 -0.49 21.99 -29.09
N GLU A 139 0.30 22.96 -28.65
CA GLU A 139 0.90 23.98 -29.52
C GLU A 139 2.34 23.62 -29.96
N ARG A 140 3.04 22.72 -29.24
CA ARG A 140 4.42 22.32 -29.56
C ARG A 140 4.53 21.54 -30.88
N PRO A 141 5.65 21.53 -31.63
CA PRO A 141 5.79 20.68 -32.81
C PRO A 141 5.55 19.18 -32.50
N LEU A 142 4.99 18.40 -33.44
CA LEU A 142 4.75 16.95 -33.24
C LEU A 142 6.04 16.19 -32.89
N ALA A 143 7.18 16.62 -33.44
CA ALA A 143 8.49 16.05 -33.11
C ALA A 143 8.91 16.25 -31.64
N GLU A 144 8.30 17.19 -30.93
CA GLU A 144 8.55 17.46 -29.51
C GLU A 144 7.52 16.83 -28.57
N ARG A 145 6.54 16.11 -29.11
CA ARG A 145 5.46 15.46 -28.34
C ARG A 145 5.67 13.95 -28.32
N VAL A 146 5.43 13.34 -27.17
CA VAL A 146 5.46 11.89 -26.99
C VAL A 146 4.09 11.40 -26.58
N GLN A 147 3.55 10.43 -27.31
CA GLN A 147 2.31 9.74 -26.91
C GLN A 147 2.63 8.51 -26.07
N ILE A 148 2.11 8.40 -24.85
CA ILE A 148 2.31 7.26 -23.96
C ILE A 148 1.02 6.47 -23.86
N TYR A 149 1.05 5.19 -24.22
CA TYR A 149 -0.10 4.29 -24.15
C TYR A 149 -0.13 3.54 -22.81
N ILE A 150 -1.19 3.74 -22.03
CA ILE A 150 -1.32 3.21 -20.67
C ILE A 150 -2.58 2.35 -20.51
N GLY A 151 -2.42 1.24 -19.81
CA GLY A 151 -3.49 0.35 -19.42
C GLY A 151 -4.02 -0.55 -20.55
N PRO A 152 -4.95 -1.46 -20.23
CA PRO A 152 -5.45 -2.46 -21.19
C PRO A 152 -6.27 -1.84 -22.34
N GLN A 153 -6.74 -0.61 -22.15
CA GLN A 153 -7.47 0.16 -23.16
C GLN A 153 -6.56 1.08 -23.99
N ASN A 154 -5.24 1.03 -23.77
CA ASN A 154 -4.27 1.87 -24.45
C ASN A 154 -4.65 3.37 -24.40
N LYS A 155 -5.06 3.85 -23.23
CA LYS A 155 -5.40 5.26 -23.05
C LYS A 155 -4.16 6.10 -23.31
N VAL A 156 -4.29 7.09 -24.19
CA VAL A 156 -3.18 7.91 -24.66
C VAL A 156 -2.97 9.11 -23.75
N PHE A 157 -1.72 9.34 -23.36
CA PHE A 157 -1.25 10.51 -22.63
C PHE A 157 -0.17 11.21 -23.43
N THR A 158 -0.38 12.47 -23.80
CA THR A 158 0.60 13.25 -24.59
C THR A 158 1.40 14.16 -23.68
N VAL A 159 2.72 14.00 -23.67
CA VAL A 159 3.68 14.81 -22.90
C VAL A 159 4.72 15.43 -23.85
N GLY A 160 5.42 16.48 -23.42
CA GLY A 160 6.60 16.94 -24.15
C GLY A 160 7.81 16.07 -23.89
N ILE A 161 8.74 16.00 -24.85
CA ILE A 161 10.03 15.29 -24.66
C ILE A 161 10.78 15.80 -23.44
N ARG A 162 10.78 17.12 -23.19
CA ARG A 162 11.44 17.74 -22.02
C ARG A 162 10.78 17.36 -20.70
N ASP A 163 9.47 17.10 -20.70
CA ASP A 163 8.74 16.74 -19.49
C ASP A 163 9.11 15.31 -19.03
N LEU A 164 9.70 14.49 -19.91
CA LEU A 164 10.22 13.15 -19.59
C LEU A 164 11.52 13.18 -18.80
N ASP A 165 12.20 14.31 -18.64
CA ASP A 165 13.40 14.41 -17.80
C ASP A 165 13.12 14.01 -16.34
N LYS A 166 11.85 14.09 -15.92
CA LYS A 166 11.35 13.66 -14.61
C LYS A 166 11.27 12.14 -14.47
N SER A 167 11.29 11.38 -15.57
CA SER A 167 11.26 9.92 -15.60
C SER A 167 12.36 9.38 -16.51
N PRO A 168 13.53 9.02 -15.93
CA PRO A 168 14.64 8.44 -16.68
C PRO A 168 14.23 7.22 -17.50
N VAL A 169 13.34 6.39 -16.95
CA VAL A 169 12.83 5.18 -17.61
C VAL A 169 12.01 5.53 -18.85
N LEU A 170 11.04 6.45 -18.75
CA LEU A 170 10.24 6.85 -19.91
C LEU A 170 11.09 7.55 -20.96
N LYS A 171 12.05 8.40 -20.55
CA LYS A 171 12.98 9.06 -21.46
C LYS A 171 13.83 8.05 -22.23
N ALA A 172 14.38 7.04 -21.55
CA ALA A 172 15.12 5.96 -22.19
C ALA A 172 14.26 5.23 -23.23
N LEU A 173 13.01 4.88 -22.90
CA LEU A 173 12.10 4.20 -23.84
C LEU A 173 11.86 4.98 -25.15
N VAL A 174 11.89 6.32 -25.12
CA VAL A 174 11.81 7.14 -26.33
C VAL A 174 13.09 7.03 -27.16
N HIS A 175 14.26 7.11 -26.52
CA HIS A 175 15.56 7.07 -27.21
C HIS A 175 15.85 5.70 -27.83
N HIS A 176 15.40 4.60 -27.21
CA HIS A 176 15.70 3.24 -27.67
C HIS A 176 14.80 2.73 -28.81
N GLY A 177 14.07 3.61 -29.50
CA GLY A 177 13.33 3.23 -30.71
C GLY A 177 12.14 2.29 -30.50
N VAL A 178 11.74 2.03 -29.25
CA VAL A 178 10.38 1.52 -28.95
C VAL A 178 9.33 2.53 -29.45
N ALA A 179 9.73 3.81 -29.50
CA ALA A 179 9.11 4.85 -30.31
C ALA A 179 9.45 4.68 -31.80
N SER A 180 8.92 3.63 -32.44
CA SER A 180 9.07 3.44 -33.89
C SER A 180 8.21 4.44 -34.65
N GLY A 181 8.72 5.66 -34.83
CA GLY A 181 8.16 6.59 -35.80
C GLY A 181 8.49 6.14 -37.21
N ALA A 182 7.61 5.35 -37.84
CA ALA A 182 7.70 5.11 -39.28
C ALA A 182 7.60 6.46 -39.99
N ALA A 183 8.42 6.69 -41.02
CA ALA A 183 8.45 7.94 -41.79
C ALA A 183 7.01 8.33 -42.24
N GLY A 184 6.40 9.29 -41.55
CA GLY A 184 4.98 9.68 -41.72
C GLY A 184 4.10 9.63 -40.46
N SER A 185 4.58 9.11 -39.32
CA SER A 185 3.79 9.00 -38.08
C SER A 185 3.74 10.30 -37.26
N GLU A 186 2.70 10.45 -36.43
CA GLU A 186 2.31 11.62 -35.62
C GLU A 186 3.28 12.02 -34.48
N GLY A 187 4.58 11.72 -34.59
CA GLY A 187 5.60 11.92 -33.57
C GLY A 187 5.99 10.64 -32.82
N PRO A 188 6.94 10.72 -31.88
CA PRO A 188 7.37 9.58 -31.06
C PRO A 188 6.26 9.09 -30.11
N PHE A 189 6.27 7.79 -29.81
CA PHE A 189 5.31 7.18 -28.89
C PHE A 189 5.94 6.09 -28.02
N ILE A 190 5.35 5.79 -26.87
CA ILE A 190 5.79 4.73 -25.97
C ILE A 190 4.64 3.74 -25.81
N MET A 191 4.86 2.51 -26.25
CA MET A 191 3.95 1.39 -26.04
C MET A 191 4.74 0.22 -25.46
N HIS A 192 4.55 -0.06 -24.17
CA HIS A 192 5.31 -1.08 -23.45
C HIS A 192 4.38 -2.02 -22.67
N PRO A 193 4.59 -3.35 -22.69
CA PRO A 193 3.73 -4.31 -21.99
C PRO A 193 3.56 -4.06 -20.48
N GLU A 194 4.58 -3.52 -19.81
CA GLU A 194 4.44 -3.16 -18.40
C GLU A 194 3.57 -1.93 -18.17
N LEU A 195 3.51 -1.00 -19.14
CA LEU A 195 2.62 0.17 -19.07
C LEU A 195 1.17 -0.19 -19.36
N THR A 196 0.92 -1.25 -20.14
CA THR A 196 -0.44 -1.73 -20.41
C THR A 196 -1.08 -2.44 -19.20
N LYS A 197 -0.28 -2.84 -18.21
CA LYS A 197 -0.78 -3.39 -16.93
C LYS A 197 -1.23 -2.31 -15.94
N ILE A 198 -0.84 -1.05 -16.15
CA ILE A 198 -1.11 0.05 -15.23
C ILE A 198 -2.54 0.59 -15.47
N ASP A 199 -3.34 0.70 -14.41
CA ASP A 199 -4.64 1.38 -14.51
C ASP A 199 -4.44 2.87 -14.87
N ALA A 200 -5.12 3.31 -15.92
CA ALA A 200 -4.93 4.65 -16.44
C ALA A 200 -5.44 5.76 -15.50
N ASN A 201 -6.30 5.44 -14.51
CA ASN A 201 -6.69 6.37 -13.45
C ASN A 201 -5.58 6.54 -12.41
N HIS A 202 -4.80 5.49 -12.13
CA HIS A 202 -3.62 5.57 -11.26
C HIS A 202 -2.44 6.25 -11.95
N PHE A 203 -2.37 6.18 -13.28
CA PHE A 203 -1.37 6.91 -14.06
C PHE A 203 -1.70 8.41 -14.23
N GLN A 204 -2.97 8.81 -14.14
CA GLN A 204 -3.39 10.21 -14.33
C GLN A 204 -2.62 11.21 -13.42
N PRO A 205 -2.34 10.93 -12.13
CA PRO A 205 -1.50 11.78 -11.28
C PRO A 205 -0.02 11.78 -11.67
N VAL A 206 0.49 10.66 -12.17
CA VAL A 206 1.87 10.58 -12.69
C VAL A 206 2.01 11.49 -13.89
N PHE A 207 1.04 11.45 -14.80
CA PHE A 207 0.94 12.37 -15.92
C PHE A 207 0.87 13.83 -15.46
N GLN A 208 0.02 14.15 -14.47
CA GLN A 208 -0.08 15.49 -13.91
C GLN A 208 1.28 15.97 -13.35
N PHE A 209 2.02 15.10 -12.67
CA PHE A 209 3.35 15.40 -12.17
C PHE A 209 4.37 15.64 -13.28
N LEU A 210 4.33 14.86 -14.37
CA LEU A 210 5.17 15.11 -15.55
C LEU A 210 4.92 16.52 -16.09
N LEU A 211 3.67 16.98 -16.13
CA LEU A 211 3.33 18.30 -16.64
C LEU A 211 3.67 19.45 -15.68
N MET A 212 3.31 19.32 -14.41
CA MET A 212 3.25 20.45 -13.48
C MET A 212 4.24 20.34 -12.31
N ASP A 213 4.91 19.20 -12.16
CA ASP A 213 5.73 18.88 -10.97
C ASP A 213 4.91 18.84 -9.67
N GLU A 214 3.60 18.66 -9.80
CA GLU A 214 2.65 18.65 -8.69
C GLU A 214 1.87 17.35 -8.64
N TYR A 215 1.55 16.93 -7.43
CA TYR A 215 0.58 15.87 -7.17
C TYR A 215 -0.48 16.44 -6.23
N VAL A 216 -1.75 16.33 -6.62
CA VAL A 216 -2.92 16.85 -5.91
C VAL A 216 -3.68 15.68 -5.24
N PRO A 217 -4.15 15.81 -3.98
CA PRO A 217 -4.21 17.02 -3.15
C PRO A 217 -2.86 17.40 -2.52
N THR A 218 -2.53 18.69 -2.47
CA THR A 218 -1.25 19.16 -1.92
C THR A 218 -1.23 19.07 -0.39
N ILE A 219 -0.03 19.03 0.20
CA ILE A 219 0.12 19.09 1.65
C ILE A 219 -0.01 20.56 2.07
N ILE A 220 -1.08 20.88 2.78
CA ILE A 220 -1.21 22.16 3.48
C ILE A 220 -0.43 22.03 4.80
N SER A 221 0.71 22.69 4.83
CA SER A 221 1.44 22.91 6.08
C SER A 221 0.71 24.02 6.84
N ASN A 222 0.46 23.83 8.14
CA ASN A 222 -0.07 24.82 9.09
C ASN A 222 -1.58 25.11 9.08
N PRO A 223 -2.40 24.32 9.81
CA PRO A 223 -3.55 24.90 10.49
C PRO A 223 -3.16 25.59 11.82
N LYS A 224 -2.00 25.25 12.43
CA LYS A 224 -1.59 25.73 13.77
C LYS A 224 -0.10 26.10 13.97
N GLY A 225 0.76 26.05 12.94
CA GLY A 225 2.19 26.47 13.00
C GLY A 225 3.21 25.47 12.43
N ALA A 226 4.41 25.96 12.08
CA ALA A 226 5.40 25.32 11.17
C ALA A 226 5.89 23.90 11.52
N ASN A 227 5.71 23.45 12.76
CA ASN A 227 6.22 22.17 13.27
C ASN A 227 5.14 21.27 13.90
N VAL A 228 3.85 21.55 13.65
CA VAL A 228 2.76 20.75 14.21
C VAL A 228 2.38 19.65 13.21
N PHE A 229 2.79 18.41 13.53
CA PHE A 229 2.34 17.22 12.82
C PHE A 229 1.02 16.70 13.40
N PRO A 230 0.27 15.91 12.60
CA PRO A 230 0.39 15.72 11.15
C PRO A 230 -0.10 16.93 10.35
N LYS A 231 0.39 17.02 9.11
CA LYS A 231 -0.04 18.02 8.12
C LYS A 231 -1.42 17.66 7.57
N GLN A 232 -2.10 18.59 6.90
CA GLN A 232 -3.39 18.32 6.26
C GLN A 232 -3.22 18.24 4.74
N LEU A 233 -4.06 17.46 4.08
CA LEU A 233 -4.19 17.43 2.63
C LEU A 233 -5.28 18.38 2.20
N ASP A 234 -5.01 19.18 1.17
CA ASP A 234 -5.97 20.13 0.62
C ASP A 234 -7.27 19.44 0.18
N GLY A 235 -8.40 20.02 0.54
CA GLY A 235 -9.73 19.52 0.19
C GLY A 235 -10.17 18.20 0.84
N LEU A 236 -9.36 17.57 1.70
CA LEU A 236 -9.76 16.35 2.40
C LEU A 236 -10.18 16.65 3.84
N VAL A 237 -11.37 16.22 4.23
CA VAL A 237 -11.99 16.56 5.53
C VAL A 237 -12.44 15.35 6.35
N THR A 238 -12.55 14.17 5.74
CA THR A 238 -13.01 12.94 6.40
C THR A 238 -11.93 11.86 6.48
N VAL A 239 -12.03 10.97 7.48
CA VAL A 239 -11.16 9.77 7.59
C VAL A 239 -11.14 8.97 6.28
N GLY A 240 -12.32 8.74 5.69
CA GLY A 240 -12.48 7.92 4.49
C GLY A 240 -11.76 8.52 3.28
N GLU A 241 -11.78 9.84 3.13
CA GLU A 241 -11.04 10.54 2.07
C GLU A 241 -9.53 10.38 2.22
N TYR A 242 -8.99 10.55 3.43
CA TYR A 242 -7.56 10.33 3.69
C TYR A 242 -7.16 8.87 3.45
N GLN A 243 -8.00 7.90 3.82
CA GLN A 243 -7.73 6.48 3.57
C GLN A 243 -7.75 6.16 2.06
N ALA A 244 -8.72 6.69 1.33
CA ALA A 244 -8.81 6.53 -0.12
C ALA A 244 -7.60 7.16 -0.83
N GLU A 245 -7.19 8.36 -0.40
CA GLU A 245 -6.02 9.04 -0.98
C GLU A 245 -4.70 8.35 -0.60
N ALA A 246 -4.59 7.78 0.61
CA ALA A 246 -3.42 6.99 0.98
C ALA A 246 -3.27 5.73 0.12
N LEU A 247 -4.37 5.02 -0.12
CA LEU A 247 -4.39 3.84 -0.98
C LEU A 247 -4.05 4.20 -2.42
N ARG A 248 -4.63 5.28 -2.95
CA ARG A 248 -4.29 5.84 -4.27
C ARG A 248 -2.81 6.23 -4.33
N GLY A 249 -2.31 6.86 -3.28
CA GLY A 249 -0.90 7.19 -3.09
C GLY A 249 -0.01 5.95 -3.19
N GLY A 250 -0.39 4.84 -2.54
CA GLY A 250 0.33 3.56 -2.66
C GLY A 250 0.52 3.11 -4.11
N TYR A 251 -0.54 3.15 -4.93
CA TYR A 251 -0.43 2.81 -6.35
C TYR A 251 0.50 3.79 -7.10
N ILE A 252 0.38 5.09 -6.83
CA ILE A 252 1.23 6.12 -7.47
C ILE A 252 2.69 5.93 -7.06
N TYR A 253 2.96 5.59 -5.79
CA TYR A 253 4.31 5.30 -5.29
C TYR A 253 4.95 4.15 -6.06
N VAL A 254 4.23 3.04 -6.24
CA VAL A 254 4.71 1.87 -6.99
C VAL A 254 4.99 2.25 -8.46
N ILE A 255 4.11 3.02 -9.10
CA ILE A 255 4.32 3.47 -10.48
C ILE A 255 5.52 4.43 -10.56
N ALA A 256 5.62 5.40 -9.65
CA ALA A 256 6.71 6.37 -9.62
C ALA A 256 8.07 5.67 -9.47
N LYS A 257 8.16 4.69 -8.56
CA LYS A 257 9.36 3.88 -8.36
C LYS A 257 9.72 3.08 -9.61
N ALA A 258 8.73 2.42 -10.23
CA ALA A 258 8.90 1.68 -11.49
C ALA A 258 9.42 2.56 -12.64
N LEU A 259 9.08 3.85 -12.65
CA LEU A 259 9.46 4.81 -13.69
C LEU A 259 10.69 5.65 -13.31
N GLY A 260 11.34 5.35 -12.17
CA GLY A 260 12.51 6.11 -11.68
C GLY A 260 12.21 7.55 -11.29
N MET A 261 10.95 7.87 -10.95
CA MET A 261 10.49 9.23 -10.66
C MET A 261 10.65 9.58 -9.16
N ARG A 262 11.91 9.76 -8.73
CA ARG A 262 12.24 9.98 -7.31
C ARG A 262 11.50 11.15 -6.66
N GLY A 263 11.33 12.27 -7.40
CA GLY A 263 10.60 13.43 -6.90
C GLY A 263 9.14 13.13 -6.55
N LEU A 264 8.46 12.34 -7.40
CA LEU A 264 7.08 11.92 -7.14
C LEU A 264 7.02 10.87 -6.02
N GLU A 265 7.96 9.93 -5.99
CA GLU A 265 8.10 8.94 -4.90
C GLU A 265 8.19 9.63 -3.53
N ASP A 266 9.10 10.60 -3.38
CA ASP A 266 9.32 11.35 -2.15
C ASP A 266 8.09 12.19 -1.74
N LEU A 267 7.38 12.75 -2.73
CA LEU A 267 6.20 13.55 -2.48
C LEU A 267 5.03 12.68 -2.01
N VAL A 268 4.80 11.54 -2.65
CA VAL A 268 3.78 10.56 -2.24
C VAL A 268 4.09 10.00 -0.85
N LEU A 269 5.35 9.63 -0.60
CA LEU A 269 5.80 9.14 0.70
C LEU A 269 5.50 10.18 1.80
N ARG A 270 5.87 11.45 1.58
CA ARG A 270 5.58 12.52 2.54
C ARG A 270 4.09 12.69 2.80
N LYS A 271 3.24 12.56 1.78
CA LYS A 271 1.78 12.66 1.97
C LYS A 271 1.24 11.54 2.85
N ILE A 272 1.62 10.30 2.55
CA ILE A 272 1.16 9.13 3.31
C ILE A 272 1.67 9.23 4.75
N THR A 273 2.96 9.49 4.95
CA THR A 273 3.54 9.40 6.30
C THR A 273 3.28 10.65 7.14
N GLN A 274 3.22 11.84 6.55
CA GLN A 274 3.12 13.11 7.30
C GLN A 274 1.72 13.73 7.32
N ALA A 275 0.84 13.43 6.37
CA ALA A 275 -0.46 14.08 6.23
C ALA A 275 -1.62 13.13 6.57
N GLN A 276 -1.62 12.62 7.80
CA GLN A 276 -2.62 11.67 8.30
C GLN A 276 -3.80 12.39 8.97
N TYR A 277 -4.99 11.79 8.91
CA TYR A 277 -6.18 12.34 9.56
C TYR A 277 -6.07 12.33 11.11
N LEU A 278 -6.45 13.44 11.76
CA LEU A 278 -6.34 13.64 13.21
C LEU A 278 -7.61 13.44 14.03
N GLY A 279 -8.77 13.40 13.40
CA GLY A 279 -10.04 13.32 14.13
C GLY A 279 -10.22 11.95 14.79
N GLY A 280 -10.21 11.89 16.12
CA GLY A 280 -10.74 10.74 16.87
C GLY A 280 -9.76 9.63 17.24
N GLY A 281 -8.45 9.84 17.15
CA GLY A 281 -7.45 8.93 17.74
C GLY A 281 -6.80 7.96 16.75
N GLY A 282 -5.77 8.45 16.07
CA GLY A 282 -4.65 7.61 15.62
C GLY A 282 -4.62 7.24 14.14
N GLY A 283 -4.23 8.18 13.27
CA GLY A 283 -3.71 7.92 11.92
C GLY A 283 -4.59 7.02 11.04
N TYR A 284 -3.97 6.32 10.09
CA TYR A 284 -4.70 5.31 9.31
C TYR A 284 -5.10 4.11 10.19
N GLY A 285 -6.34 3.65 10.01
CA GLY A 285 -6.81 2.42 10.64
C GLY A 285 -6.06 1.20 10.12
N VAL A 286 -5.98 0.13 10.92
CA VAL A 286 -5.25 -1.11 10.59
C VAL A 286 -5.65 -1.66 9.23
N LYS A 287 -6.95 -1.70 8.91
CA LYS A 287 -7.43 -2.15 7.60
C LYS A 287 -6.76 -1.38 6.44
N CYS A 288 -6.70 -0.06 6.54
CA CYS A 288 -6.10 0.79 5.51
C CYS A 288 -4.59 0.53 5.38
N LEU A 289 -3.88 0.34 6.49
CA LEU A 289 -2.45 -0.02 6.49
C LEU A 289 -2.21 -1.37 5.82
N LEU A 290 -3.07 -2.37 6.06
CA LEU A 290 -2.97 -3.68 5.43
C LEU A 290 -3.30 -3.63 3.93
N ASP A 291 -4.33 -2.88 3.54
CA ASP A 291 -4.67 -2.66 2.13
C ASP A 291 -3.51 -1.95 1.40
N LEU A 292 -2.89 -0.95 2.04
CA LEU A 292 -1.72 -0.25 1.51
C LEU A 292 -0.50 -1.18 1.43
N ALA A 293 -0.28 -2.02 2.45
CA ALA A 293 0.78 -3.04 2.43
C ALA A 293 0.58 -4.03 1.28
N MET A 294 -0.66 -4.48 1.03
CA MET A 294 -0.94 -5.32 -0.13
C MET A 294 -0.46 -4.64 -1.42
N VAL A 295 -0.78 -3.37 -1.64
CA VAL A 295 -0.35 -2.64 -2.86
C VAL A 295 1.18 -2.53 -2.96
N VAL A 296 1.85 -2.14 -1.88
CA VAL A 296 3.29 -1.86 -1.88
C VAL A 296 4.11 -3.14 -1.96
N PHE A 297 3.76 -4.17 -1.19
CA PHE A 297 4.51 -5.43 -1.15
C PHE A 297 4.16 -6.38 -2.30
N SER A 298 2.97 -6.26 -2.92
CA SER A 298 2.64 -7.08 -4.10
C SER A 298 3.29 -6.59 -5.39
N ARG A 299 3.99 -5.44 -5.36
CA ARG A 299 4.63 -4.90 -6.56
C ARG A 299 5.64 -5.91 -7.13
N PRO A 300 5.73 -6.04 -8.47
CA PRO A 300 6.72 -6.90 -9.10
C PRO A 300 8.12 -6.55 -8.59
N GLU A 301 8.98 -7.55 -8.49
CA GLU A 301 10.41 -7.35 -8.24
C GLU A 301 11.00 -6.40 -9.28
N GLU A 302 12.14 -5.80 -8.95
CA GLU A 302 12.75 -4.66 -9.64
C GLU A 302 12.41 -4.65 -11.14
N ASN A 303 11.60 -3.66 -11.52
CA ASN A 303 10.81 -3.71 -12.75
C ASN A 303 11.73 -3.92 -13.96
N GLU A 304 11.36 -4.82 -14.88
CA GLU A 304 12.07 -5.03 -16.16
C GLU A 304 12.32 -3.70 -16.89
N LEU A 305 11.38 -2.76 -16.75
CA LEU A 305 11.50 -1.38 -17.19
C LEU A 305 12.76 -0.67 -16.65
N ALA A 306 13.00 -0.78 -15.34
CA ALA A 306 14.13 -0.16 -14.68
C ALA A 306 15.43 -0.92 -14.94
N LYS A 307 15.39 -2.26 -14.97
CA LYS A 307 16.58 -3.10 -15.28
C LYS A 307 17.13 -2.80 -16.66
N ARG A 308 16.26 -2.71 -17.68
CA ARG A 308 16.66 -2.35 -19.05
C ARG A 308 17.26 -0.95 -19.12
N ALA A 309 16.64 0.02 -18.45
CA ALA A 309 17.17 1.38 -18.40
C ALA A 309 18.54 1.45 -17.70
N LYS A 310 18.74 0.70 -16.60
CA LYS A 310 20.01 0.66 -15.85
C LYS A 310 21.15 0.01 -16.63
N HIS A 311 20.90 -1.10 -17.33
CA HIS A 311 21.95 -1.80 -18.09
C HIS A 311 22.54 -0.90 -19.19
N GLN A 312 21.72 -0.05 -19.79
CA GLN A 312 22.13 0.78 -20.93
C GLN A 312 22.86 2.05 -20.52
N LEU A 313 22.55 2.64 -19.37
CA LEU A 313 23.35 3.76 -18.82
C LEU A 313 24.81 3.35 -18.57
N ARG A 314 25.08 2.06 -18.33
CA ARG A 314 26.44 1.55 -18.17
C ARG A 314 27.18 1.31 -19.48
N GLU A 315 26.48 1.13 -20.60
CA GLU A 315 27.12 0.84 -21.90
C GLU A 315 27.64 2.11 -22.58
N ASP A 316 27.01 3.27 -22.35
CA ASP A 316 27.38 4.54 -23.00
C ASP A 316 28.64 5.18 -22.37
N ASP A 317 28.90 4.92 -21.07
CA ASP A 317 30.10 5.41 -20.36
C ASP A 317 31.37 4.59 -20.68
N GLY A 318 31.25 3.46 -21.40
CA GLY A 318 32.34 2.51 -21.64
C GLY A 318 33.04 2.61 -23.00
N ALA A 319 32.64 3.53 -23.88
CA ALA A 319 33.05 3.53 -25.28
C ALA A 319 34.19 4.51 -25.66
N ASP A 320 34.77 5.24 -24.72
CA ASP A 320 35.87 6.17 -25.01
C ASP A 320 37.21 5.74 -24.41
N GLY A 321 38.14 5.33 -25.28
CA GLY A 321 39.59 5.40 -25.04
C GLY A 321 40.29 4.12 -24.58
N GLY A 322 40.73 3.29 -25.53
CA GLY A 322 41.59 2.14 -25.21
C GLY A 322 42.27 1.47 -26.40
N ASP A 323 42.87 2.24 -27.32
CA ASP A 323 43.87 1.71 -28.24
C ASP A 323 45.17 1.49 -27.46
N GLY A 324 45.48 0.23 -27.12
CA GLY A 324 46.56 -0.11 -26.20
C GLY A 324 46.94 -1.58 -26.27
N LEU A 325 47.82 -1.89 -27.21
CA LEU A 325 48.47 -3.16 -27.46
C LEU A 325 48.97 -3.94 -26.21
N ALA A 326 48.73 -5.25 -26.29
CA ALA A 326 49.60 -6.35 -25.88
C ALA A 326 49.80 -6.63 -24.36
N GLY A 327 49.16 -7.72 -23.93
CA GLY A 327 49.86 -8.79 -23.21
C GLY A 327 49.72 -8.80 -21.69
N VAL A 328 49.12 -9.87 -21.16
CA VAL A 328 49.74 -10.84 -20.23
C VAL A 328 48.65 -11.74 -19.65
N ASN A 329 48.92 -13.06 -19.71
CA ASN A 329 48.14 -14.13 -19.13
C ASN A 329 48.08 -14.07 -17.59
N GLY A 330 46.89 -14.25 -17.02
CA GLY A 330 46.65 -14.58 -15.60
C GLY A 330 45.13 -14.66 -15.35
N ARG A 331 44.46 -15.80 -15.58
CA ARG A 331 44.33 -16.99 -14.71
C ARG A 331 43.86 -16.66 -13.28
N HIS A 332 42.60 -17.04 -12.99
CA HIS A 332 41.96 -17.28 -11.69
C HIS A 332 41.64 -16.07 -10.80
N GLY A 333 40.43 -15.53 -10.97
CA GLY A 333 39.69 -14.82 -9.92
C GLY A 333 38.36 -15.55 -9.69
N MET A 334 38.30 -16.43 -8.69
CA MET A 334 37.04 -16.98 -8.18
C MET A 334 36.20 -15.80 -7.65
N GLY A 335 34.95 -15.73 -8.11
CA GLY A 335 34.02 -14.67 -7.81
C GLY A 335 33.79 -14.49 -6.31
N GLN A 336 34.31 -13.37 -5.79
CA GLN A 336 33.68 -12.67 -4.69
C GLN A 336 32.61 -11.76 -5.29
N ASN A 337 31.39 -12.30 -5.46
CA ASN A 337 30.18 -11.49 -5.55
C ASN A 337 29.83 -10.95 -4.14
N ASP A 338 30.78 -10.26 -3.52
CA ASP A 338 30.65 -9.60 -2.21
C ASP A 338 30.49 -8.08 -2.41
N GLY A 339 29.84 -7.71 -3.51
CA GLY A 339 29.30 -6.38 -3.73
C GLY A 339 27.95 -6.32 -3.03
N GLY A 340 27.96 -6.32 -1.71
CA GLY A 340 26.80 -5.98 -0.89
C GLY A 340 26.39 -4.53 -1.16
N GLU A 341 25.71 -4.30 -2.29
CA GLU A 341 24.73 -3.23 -2.38
C GLU A 341 23.72 -3.56 -1.28
N GLU A 342 23.93 -2.97 -0.09
CA GLU A 342 22.92 -2.86 0.95
C GLU A 342 21.64 -2.49 0.22
N GLU A 343 20.73 -3.45 0.04
CA GLU A 343 19.46 -3.21 -0.61
C GLU A 343 18.82 -2.07 0.15
N VAL A 344 18.81 -0.88 -0.46
CA VAL A 344 18.29 0.33 0.18
C VAL A 344 16.83 0.03 0.49
N GLU A 345 16.56 -0.27 1.76
CA GLU A 345 15.27 -0.73 2.23
C GLU A 345 14.20 0.27 1.78
N ASP A 346 13.14 -0.23 1.15
CA ASP A 346 12.09 0.64 0.62
C ASP A 346 11.45 1.44 1.78
N ARG A 347 11.51 2.77 1.68
CA ARG A 347 11.11 3.68 2.77
C ARG A 347 9.63 3.56 3.12
N LEU A 348 8.76 3.30 2.13
CA LEU A 348 7.34 3.13 2.39
C LEU A 348 7.06 1.76 3.00
N GLU A 349 7.77 0.71 2.56
CA GLU A 349 7.71 -0.60 3.21
C GLU A 349 8.13 -0.52 4.66
N LEU A 350 9.31 0.06 4.96
CA LEU A 350 9.80 0.18 6.32
C LEU A 350 8.81 0.94 7.20
N TRP A 351 8.27 2.06 6.71
CA TRP A 351 7.25 2.81 7.44
C TRP A 351 5.98 1.97 7.72
N LEU A 352 5.54 1.15 6.77
CA LEU A 352 4.39 0.24 6.94
C LEU A 352 4.69 -0.85 7.97
N ILE A 353 5.89 -1.45 7.94
CA ILE A 353 6.33 -2.46 8.90
C ILE A 353 6.30 -1.87 10.31
N GLU A 354 6.90 -0.71 10.53
CA GLU A 354 6.91 -0.03 11.83
C GLU A 354 5.48 0.32 12.29
N SER A 355 4.66 0.86 11.40
CA SER A 355 3.27 1.24 11.72
C SER A 355 2.39 0.05 12.10
N LEU A 356 2.57 -1.10 11.43
CA LEU A 356 1.81 -2.32 11.71
C LEU A 356 2.36 -3.07 12.92
N LYS A 357 3.66 -3.05 13.16
CA LYS A 357 4.34 -3.59 14.36
C LYS A 357 3.78 -2.95 15.64
N ASP A 358 3.67 -1.63 15.65
CA ASP A 358 3.09 -0.90 16.80
C ASP A 358 1.63 -1.28 17.03
N LYS A 359 0.91 -1.65 15.97
CA LYS A 359 -0.51 -2.06 16.00
C LYS A 359 -0.71 -3.58 15.91
N LEU A 360 0.33 -4.41 16.13
CA LEU A 360 0.27 -5.84 15.81
C LEU A 360 -0.81 -6.57 16.61
N GLN A 361 -0.90 -6.33 17.92
CA GLN A 361 -1.93 -6.95 18.76
C GLN A 361 -3.35 -6.56 18.30
N GLN A 362 -3.59 -5.28 18.03
CA GLN A 362 -4.88 -4.80 17.50
C GLN A 362 -5.19 -5.43 16.14
N THR A 363 -4.15 -5.64 15.33
CA THR A 363 -4.23 -6.26 14.00
C THR A 363 -4.64 -7.72 14.10
N LEU A 364 -4.00 -8.51 14.95
CA LEU A 364 -4.34 -9.91 15.13
C LEU A 364 -5.73 -10.09 15.76
N ILE A 365 -6.13 -9.24 16.71
CA ILE A 365 -7.46 -9.34 17.34
C ILE A 365 -8.59 -9.00 16.36
N ASN A 366 -8.48 -7.90 15.61
CA ASN A 366 -9.60 -7.36 14.84
C ASN A 366 -9.52 -7.63 13.33
N HIS A 367 -8.32 -7.94 12.82
CA HIS A 367 -8.03 -7.99 11.39
C HIS A 367 -7.12 -9.18 11.00
N ALA A 368 -7.02 -10.25 11.81
CA ALA A 368 -6.17 -11.41 11.52
C ALA A 368 -6.37 -11.98 10.11
N LYS A 369 -7.62 -12.18 9.69
CA LYS A 369 -7.92 -12.70 8.33
C LYS A 369 -7.30 -11.85 7.24
N LEU A 370 -7.37 -10.52 7.38
CA LEU A 370 -6.80 -9.60 6.40
C LEU A 370 -5.26 -9.60 6.48
N PHE A 371 -4.70 -9.65 7.69
CA PHE A 371 -3.25 -9.75 7.89
C PHE A 371 -2.69 -11.00 7.21
N PHE A 372 -3.27 -12.18 7.46
CA PHE A 372 -2.81 -13.43 6.85
C PHE A 372 -3.07 -13.49 5.35
N MET A 373 -4.12 -12.84 4.85
CA MET A 373 -4.32 -12.67 3.41
C MET A 373 -3.16 -11.88 2.76
N VAL A 374 -2.67 -10.83 3.42
CA VAL A 374 -1.50 -10.07 2.95
C VAL A 374 -0.22 -10.89 3.13
N ALA A 375 -0.03 -11.52 4.29
CA ALA A 375 1.15 -12.32 4.61
C ALA A 375 1.35 -13.49 3.65
N ASN A 376 0.27 -14.20 3.31
CA ASN A 376 0.30 -15.38 2.45
C ASN A 376 0.23 -15.04 0.96
N HIS A 377 0.10 -13.76 0.59
CA HIS A 377 0.21 -13.35 -0.80
C HIS A 377 1.64 -13.56 -1.28
N GLY A 378 1.85 -14.34 -2.34
CA GLY A 378 3.18 -14.82 -2.73
C GLY A 378 4.25 -13.73 -2.90
N ALA A 379 3.89 -12.57 -3.46
CA ALA A 379 4.84 -11.45 -3.58
C ALA A 379 5.13 -10.76 -2.23
N CYS A 380 4.14 -10.69 -1.34
CA CYS A 380 4.31 -10.12 -0.01
C CYS A 380 5.15 -11.03 0.90
N ALA A 381 4.93 -12.34 0.79
CA ALA A 381 5.71 -13.37 1.47
C ALA A 381 7.19 -13.31 1.06
N ARG A 382 7.49 -13.25 -0.25
CA ARG A 382 8.87 -13.12 -0.75
C ARG A 382 9.57 -11.85 -0.27
N ARG A 383 8.84 -10.74 -0.11
CA ARG A 383 9.36 -9.50 0.48
C ARG A 383 9.40 -9.50 2.02
N GLY A 384 9.11 -10.64 2.64
CA GLY A 384 9.18 -10.84 4.08
C GLY A 384 8.17 -10.02 4.88
N PHE A 385 6.99 -9.69 4.34
CA PHE A 385 6.02 -8.80 5.00
C PHE A 385 5.73 -9.19 6.46
N ALA A 386 5.24 -10.42 6.69
CA ALA A 386 4.91 -10.87 8.04
C ALA A 386 6.16 -11.08 8.90
N ALA A 387 7.19 -11.74 8.34
CA ALA A 387 8.43 -12.01 9.04
C ALA A 387 9.12 -10.73 9.57
N ARG A 388 9.13 -9.65 8.76
CA ARG A 388 9.68 -8.35 9.15
C ARG A 388 8.87 -7.70 10.27
N ILE A 389 7.53 -7.77 10.23
CA ILE A 389 6.67 -7.23 11.31
C ILE A 389 6.93 -7.98 12.63
N PHE A 390 6.89 -9.32 12.60
CA PHE A 390 7.10 -10.13 13.80
C PHE A 390 8.51 -9.95 14.35
N ARG A 391 9.55 -9.97 13.49
CA ARG A 391 10.94 -9.73 13.90
C ARG A 391 11.11 -8.39 14.60
N ARG A 392 10.63 -7.30 14.00
CA ARG A 392 10.71 -5.95 14.61
C ARG A 392 9.94 -5.90 15.93
N LYS A 393 8.83 -6.63 16.07
CA LYS A 393 8.09 -6.70 17.33
C LYS A 393 8.85 -7.43 18.42
N VAL A 394 9.50 -8.54 18.08
CA VAL A 394 10.37 -9.29 18.99
C VAL A 394 11.53 -8.42 19.44
N GLU A 395 12.19 -7.70 18.53
CA GLU A 395 13.27 -6.76 18.87
C GLU A 395 12.81 -5.67 19.87
N ASP A 396 11.59 -5.14 19.75
CA ASP A 396 11.04 -4.20 20.71
C ASP A 396 10.83 -4.84 22.10
N TRP A 397 10.40 -6.10 22.13
CA TRP A 397 10.19 -6.85 23.36
C TRP A 397 11.50 -7.22 24.07
N GLU A 398 12.52 -7.63 23.31
CA GLU A 398 13.86 -7.91 23.83
C GLU A 398 14.47 -6.67 24.48
N LYS A 399 14.30 -5.49 23.87
CA LYS A 399 14.77 -4.20 24.42
C LYS A 399 14.12 -3.84 25.76
N LEU A 400 12.92 -4.33 26.03
CA LEU A 400 12.22 -4.09 27.30
C LEU A 400 12.73 -4.98 28.44
N GLY A 401 13.63 -5.93 28.17
CA GLY A 401 14.33 -6.72 29.19
C GLY A 401 13.44 -7.72 29.96
N GLY A 402 12.24 -8.01 29.46
CA GLY A 402 11.38 -9.06 29.98
C GLY A 402 11.64 -10.38 29.25
N ASP A 403 11.54 -11.51 29.96
CA ASP A 403 11.45 -12.84 29.37
C ASP A 403 10.15 -12.95 28.57
N VAL A 404 10.12 -12.39 27.36
CA VAL A 404 8.99 -12.53 26.45
C VAL A 404 9.09 -13.88 25.78
N VAL A 405 8.23 -14.80 26.19
CA VAL A 405 8.04 -16.09 25.52
C VAL A 405 7.04 -15.86 24.39
N ALA A 406 7.51 -15.89 23.15
CA ALA A 406 6.62 -16.09 22.01
C ALA A 406 6.11 -17.53 22.10
N ILE A 407 4.80 -17.69 22.24
CA ILE A 407 4.13 -19.00 22.18
C ILE A 407 3.46 -19.03 20.82
N GLU A 408 3.96 -19.89 19.94
CA GLU A 408 3.26 -20.26 18.71
C GLU A 408 2.06 -21.11 19.14
N ASP A 409 0.86 -20.67 18.77
CA ASP A 409 -0.38 -21.40 19.01
C ASP A 409 -0.70 -22.11 17.70
N ASP A 410 -0.61 -23.44 17.69
CA ASP A 410 -0.69 -24.30 16.49
C ASP A 410 -2.13 -24.44 15.92
N ASP A 411 -3.10 -23.68 16.45
CA ASP A 411 -4.53 -23.76 16.11
C ASP A 411 -4.96 -22.91 14.89
#